data_AF-A0ABD3GYG7-F1
#
_entry.id   AF-A0ABD3GYG7-F1
#
_cell.length_a   1.000
_cell.length_b   1.000
_cell.length_c   1.000
_cell.angle_alpha   90.00
_cell.angle_beta   90.00
_cell.angle_gamma   90.00
#
_symmetry.space_group_name_H-M   'P 1'
#
loop_
_entity.id
_entity.type
_entity.pdbx_description
1 polymer ?
#
loop_
_entity_poly.entity_id
_entity_poly.type
_entity_poly.pdbx_seq_one_letter_code
_entity_poly.pdbx_strand_id
1 'polypeptide(L)'
;MEPLWALLNLLEPSSIVLIATAVFVVLASAQRALSYEKEADRHRDFAEASITLDTSQALMIPVASSCSLLLMFYLFSSLSQLVTAFTAVASASSLAFCVAPYVKYTNSKMSPLNPVISRCCCGALIRTQAMLVIISVGMVAAWLVSGHWVLNNILGISICIAFVSHVRLPNIKICALLLMCLFVYDIFWVFFSERFFGENVMVSVATQQASNPMHTVANSLNLPGLKSITKKLDLPVKLLFPRHLFGEPVGSNGEFMMLGLGDMAIPGMLLALVLCFDHRKGRDFDMELTFPKGNGTKYIWYAASGYAAGLVAALAAGVLTRSPQPALLYLVPSTLGPVAFAAWTRSELNELWTGPRPVVTDKVRLLEV
;
A
#
# COMPACT_ATOMS: atom_id res chain seq x y z
N MET A 1 2.14 25.50 28.30
CA MET A 1 1.71 26.06 27.00
C MET A 1 2.58 25.58 25.83
N GLU A 2 3.77 25.02 26.06
CA GLU A 2 4.62 24.44 25.00
C GLU A 2 4.01 23.31 24.13
N PRO A 3 3.16 22.38 24.64
CA PRO A 3 2.67 21.29 23.79
C PRO A 3 1.67 21.76 22.71
N LEU A 4 0.94 22.84 22.95
CA LEU A 4 -0.02 23.39 21.97
C LEU A 4 0.69 24.10 20.82
N TRP A 5 1.83 24.74 21.07
CA TRP A 5 2.64 25.36 20.01
C TRP A 5 3.36 24.30 19.17
N ALA A 6 3.76 23.18 19.78
CA ALA A 6 4.31 22.04 19.03
C ALA A 6 3.29 21.43 18.06
N LEU A 7 2.00 21.44 18.38
CA LEU A 7 0.95 21.00 17.46
C LEU A 7 0.79 21.94 16.25
N LEU A 8 1.25 23.18 16.32
CA LEU A 8 1.29 24.08 15.16
C LEU A 8 2.24 23.56 14.08
N ASN A 9 3.28 22.78 14.45
CA ASN A 9 4.16 22.09 13.51
C ASN A 9 3.41 21.02 12.69
N LEU A 10 2.24 20.56 13.15
CA LEU A 10 1.39 19.66 12.37
C LEU A 10 0.72 20.38 11.19
N LEU A 11 0.57 21.70 11.27
CA LEU A 11 0.05 22.54 10.20
C LEU A 11 1.14 22.96 9.21
N GLU A 12 2.37 22.48 9.37
CA GLU A 12 3.41 22.65 8.36
C GLU A 12 2.96 22.04 7.02
N PRO A 13 3.31 22.67 5.89
CA PRO A 13 2.90 22.22 4.57
C PRO A 13 3.37 20.79 4.25
N SER A 14 4.50 20.35 4.82
CA SER A 14 5.01 18.98 4.67
C SER A 14 4.09 17.93 5.31
N SER A 15 3.65 18.16 6.54
CA SER A 15 2.68 17.32 7.26
C SER A 15 1.35 17.24 6.52
N ILE A 16 0.84 18.37 6.03
CA ILE A 16 -0.42 18.44 5.27
C ILE A 16 -0.29 17.66 3.95
N VAL A 17 0.80 17.84 3.21
CA VAL A 17 1.06 17.12 1.95
C VAL A 17 1.20 15.63 2.21
N LEU A 18 1.85 15.20 3.30
CA LEU A 18 1.94 13.80 3.68
C LEU A 18 0.57 13.21 3.97
N ILE A 19 -0.24 13.87 4.82
CA ILE A 19 -1.59 13.40 5.15
C ILE A 19 -2.46 13.34 3.89
N ALA A 20 -2.46 14.40 3.08
CA ALA A 20 -3.24 14.46 1.85
C ALA A 20 -2.81 13.36 0.86
N THR A 21 -1.51 13.14 0.70
CA THR A 21 -0.98 12.06 -0.15
C THR A 21 -1.39 10.70 0.38
N ALA A 22 -1.25 10.45 1.68
CA ALA A 22 -1.60 9.17 2.29
C ALA A 22 -3.10 8.85 2.15
N VAL A 23 -3.97 9.84 2.40
CA VAL A 23 -5.43 9.70 2.20
C VAL A 23 -5.77 9.46 0.74
N PHE A 24 -5.15 10.21 -0.18
CA PHE A 24 -5.32 10.00 -1.62
C PHE A 24 -4.90 8.60 -2.05
N VAL A 25 -3.74 8.12 -1.60
CA VAL A 25 -3.22 6.79 -1.92
C VAL A 25 -4.14 5.69 -1.41
N VAL A 26 -4.60 5.81 -0.16
CA VAL A 26 -5.54 4.86 0.45
C VAL A 26 -6.87 4.80 -0.34
N LEU A 27 -7.43 5.95 -0.71
CA LEU A 27 -8.65 6.01 -1.53
C LEU A 27 -8.44 5.48 -2.95
N ALA A 28 -7.35 5.87 -3.61
CA ALA A 28 -7.00 5.42 -4.96
C ALA A 28 -6.74 3.91 -5.00
N SER A 29 -6.08 3.36 -3.97
CA SER A 29 -5.84 1.93 -3.84
C SER A 29 -7.14 1.13 -3.67
N ALA A 30 -8.07 1.62 -2.85
CA ALA A 30 -9.39 1.01 -2.67
C ALA A 30 -10.21 1.04 -3.98
N GLN A 31 -10.21 2.17 -4.69
CA GLN A 31 -10.87 2.28 -6.00
C GLN A 31 -10.24 1.38 -7.07
N ARG A 32 -8.90 1.26 -7.07
CA ARG A 32 -8.19 0.36 -7.97
C ARG A 32 -8.49 -1.10 -7.65
N ALA A 33 -8.55 -1.48 -6.37
CA ALA A 33 -8.94 -2.81 -5.94
C ALA A 33 -10.36 -3.16 -6.40
N LEU A 34 -11.33 -2.24 -6.24
CA LEU A 34 -12.70 -2.44 -6.73
C LEU A 34 -12.75 -2.58 -8.27
N SER A 35 -12.02 -1.74 -9.01
CA SER A 35 -12.01 -1.84 -10.48
C SER A 35 -11.35 -3.13 -10.96
N TYR A 36 -10.30 -3.59 -10.26
CA TYR A 36 -9.66 -4.87 -10.50
C TYR A 36 -10.58 -6.06 -10.17
N GLU A 37 -11.37 -5.96 -9.10
CA GLU A 37 -12.40 -6.95 -8.77
C GLU A 37 -13.43 -7.07 -9.89
N LYS A 38 -13.95 -5.95 -10.39
CA LYS A 38 -14.89 -5.94 -11.52
C LYS A 38 -14.32 -6.53 -12.80
N GLU A 39 -13.03 -6.34 -13.06
CA GLU A 39 -12.35 -6.91 -14.23
C GLU A 39 -12.14 -8.43 -14.04
N ALA A 40 -11.80 -8.86 -12.83
CA ALA A 40 -11.68 -10.27 -12.47
C ALA A 40 -13.01 -11.04 -12.55
N ASP A 41 -14.12 -10.43 -12.15
CA ASP A 41 -15.45 -11.04 -12.28
C ASP A 41 -15.86 -11.24 -13.74
N ARG A 42 -15.40 -10.36 -14.65
CA ARG A 42 -15.68 -10.44 -16.09
C ARG A 42 -14.78 -11.46 -16.81
N HIS A 43 -13.57 -11.66 -16.32
CA HIS A 43 -12.55 -12.48 -16.94
C HIS A 43 -11.99 -13.49 -15.93
N ARG A 44 -12.43 -14.75 -16.05
CA ARG A 44 -12.10 -15.85 -15.12
C ARG A 44 -10.60 -16.00 -14.85
N ASP A 45 -9.75 -15.79 -15.85
CA ASP A 45 -8.29 -15.92 -15.72
C ASP A 45 -7.67 -14.91 -14.72
N PHE A 46 -8.30 -13.76 -14.48
CA PHE A 46 -7.81 -12.77 -13.51
C PHE A 46 -8.30 -13.05 -12.08
N ALA A 47 -9.36 -13.83 -11.89
CA ALA A 47 -9.83 -14.21 -10.57
C ALA A 47 -8.81 -15.11 -9.84
N GLU A 48 -8.15 -15.99 -10.60
CA GLU A 48 -7.09 -16.89 -10.09
C GLU A 48 -5.81 -16.14 -9.67
N ALA A 49 -5.56 -14.94 -10.22
CA ALA A 49 -4.40 -14.13 -9.90
C ALA A 49 -4.54 -13.30 -8.61
N SER A 50 -5.73 -13.25 -8.00
CA SER A 50 -5.96 -12.53 -6.74
C SER A 50 -5.74 -13.45 -5.53
N ILE A 51 -4.94 -12.99 -4.56
CA ILE A 51 -4.62 -13.76 -3.37
C ILE A 51 -5.66 -13.40 -2.31
N THR A 52 -6.51 -14.35 -1.96
CA THR A 52 -7.44 -14.19 -0.84
C THR A 52 -6.72 -14.52 0.46
N LEU A 53 -6.87 -13.66 1.47
CA LEU A 53 -6.21 -13.84 2.75
C LEU A 53 -7.08 -14.72 3.67
N ASP A 54 -6.54 -15.86 4.04
CA ASP A 54 -7.15 -16.74 5.03
C ASP A 54 -6.81 -16.36 6.47
N THR A 55 -7.55 -16.94 7.42
CA THR A 55 -7.33 -16.71 8.86
C THR A 55 -5.91 -17.11 9.30
N SER A 56 -5.41 -18.25 8.81
CA SER A 56 -4.04 -18.71 9.11
C SER A 56 -2.99 -17.78 8.52
N GLN A 57 -3.18 -17.33 7.28
CA GLN A 57 -2.28 -16.39 6.61
C GLN A 57 -2.26 -15.02 7.32
N ALA A 58 -3.42 -14.53 7.76
CA ALA A 58 -3.52 -13.28 8.53
C ALA A 58 -2.72 -13.34 9.84
N LEU A 59 -2.76 -14.47 10.55
CA LEU A 59 -1.98 -14.68 11.79
C LEU A 59 -0.48 -14.85 11.52
N MET A 60 -0.11 -15.44 10.38
CA MET A 60 1.28 -15.63 10.00
C MET A 60 1.98 -14.33 9.58
N ILE A 61 1.24 -13.32 9.09
CA ILE A 61 1.83 -12.04 8.66
C ILE A 61 2.65 -11.38 9.79
N PRO A 62 2.10 -11.07 10.98
CA PRO A 62 2.87 -10.44 12.06
C PRO A 62 4.06 -11.30 12.55
N VAL A 63 3.91 -12.62 12.54
CA VAL A 63 4.99 -13.55 12.94
C VAL A 63 6.13 -13.53 11.92
N ALA A 64 5.79 -13.61 10.63
CA ALA A 64 6.75 -13.53 9.55
C ALA A 64 7.44 -12.15 9.51
N SER A 65 6.69 -11.07 9.71
CA SER A 65 7.23 -9.70 9.84
C SER A 65 8.20 -9.59 11.01
N SER A 66 7.88 -10.18 12.17
CA SER A 66 8.76 -10.21 13.35
C SER A 66 10.07 -10.95 13.07
N CYS A 67 9.98 -12.11 12.43
CA CYS A 67 11.16 -12.88 12.01
C CYS A 67 12.02 -12.09 11.01
N SER A 68 11.39 -11.51 9.99
CA SER A 68 12.06 -10.69 8.97
C SER A 68 12.75 -9.46 9.57
N LEU A 69 12.10 -8.78 10.51
CA LEU A 69 12.63 -7.59 11.20
C LEU A 69 13.88 -7.96 12.03
N LEU A 70 13.84 -9.06 12.77
CA LEU A 70 15.01 -9.55 13.52
C LEU A 70 16.15 -9.97 12.61
N LEU A 71 15.84 -10.68 11.52
CA LEU A 71 16.84 -11.03 10.52
C LEU A 71 17.49 -9.77 9.94
N MET A 72 16.70 -8.75 9.62
CA MET A 72 17.21 -7.46 9.12
C MET A 72 18.06 -6.73 10.15
N PHE A 73 17.72 -6.79 11.44
CA PHE A 73 18.51 -6.20 12.51
C PHE A 73 19.92 -6.82 12.62
N TYR A 74 20.02 -8.16 12.57
CA TYR A 74 21.31 -8.85 12.71
C TYR A 74 22.10 -8.99 11.40
N LEU A 75 21.42 -9.12 10.25
CA LEU A 75 22.03 -9.43 8.95
C LEU A 75 21.80 -8.32 7.91
N PHE A 76 21.72 -7.06 8.36
CA PHE A 76 21.37 -5.92 7.51
C PHE A 76 22.20 -5.87 6.21
N SER A 77 23.52 -6.02 6.30
CA SER A 77 24.41 -5.90 5.13
C SER A 77 24.11 -6.90 4.01
N SER A 78 23.67 -8.11 4.35
CA SER A 78 23.35 -9.15 3.36
C SER A 78 21.91 -9.02 2.88
N LEU A 79 20.98 -8.75 3.80
CA LEU A 79 19.55 -8.69 3.49
C LEU A 79 19.16 -7.38 2.78
N SER A 80 19.86 -6.28 3.00
CA SER A 80 19.52 -5.00 2.35
C SER A 80 19.61 -5.10 0.83
N GLN A 81 20.59 -5.82 0.29
CA GLN A 81 20.73 -6.02 -1.16
C GLN A 81 19.61 -6.88 -1.74
N LEU A 82 19.27 -7.96 -1.03
CA LEU A 82 18.17 -8.86 -1.37
C LEU A 82 16.83 -8.10 -1.38
N VAL A 83 16.54 -7.34 -0.32
CA VAL A 83 15.34 -6.51 -0.20
C VAL A 83 15.31 -5.45 -1.30
N THR A 84 16.45 -4.81 -1.62
CA THR A 84 16.52 -3.84 -2.72
C THR A 84 16.16 -4.48 -4.06
N ALA A 85 16.69 -5.68 -4.35
CA ALA A 85 16.40 -6.39 -5.59
C ALA A 85 14.91 -6.78 -5.70
N PHE A 86 14.34 -7.36 -4.63
CA PHE A 86 12.92 -7.69 -4.60
C PHE A 86 12.03 -6.45 -4.72
N THR A 87 12.42 -5.36 -4.06
CA THR A 87 11.68 -4.09 -4.11
C THR A 87 11.74 -3.46 -5.50
N ALA A 88 12.86 -3.59 -6.23
CA ALA A 88 12.97 -3.10 -7.61
C ALA A 88 12.04 -3.89 -8.56
N VAL A 89 11.98 -5.22 -8.43
CA VAL A 89 11.07 -6.08 -9.21
C VAL A 89 9.60 -5.79 -8.85
N ALA A 90 9.29 -5.68 -7.55
CA ALA A 90 7.98 -5.31 -7.06
C ALA A 90 7.56 -3.92 -7.58
N SER A 91 8.47 -2.94 -7.60
CA SER A 91 8.22 -1.60 -8.13
C SER A 91 7.92 -1.62 -9.63
N ALA A 92 8.71 -2.36 -10.42
CA ALA A 92 8.49 -2.45 -11.88
C ALA A 92 7.15 -3.10 -12.21
N SER A 93 6.82 -4.22 -11.56
CA SER A 93 5.53 -4.92 -11.75
C SER A 93 4.35 -4.07 -11.26
N SER A 94 4.47 -3.39 -10.12
CA SER A 94 3.43 -2.53 -9.55
C SER A 94 3.18 -1.28 -10.40
N LEU A 95 4.24 -0.64 -10.90
CA LEU A 95 4.13 0.47 -11.85
C LEU A 95 3.44 0.03 -13.14
N ALA A 96 3.84 -1.12 -13.70
CA ALA A 96 3.20 -1.66 -14.89
C ALA A 96 1.69 -1.89 -14.65
N PHE A 97 1.32 -2.47 -13.50
CA PHE A 97 -0.07 -2.68 -13.10
C PHE A 97 -0.86 -1.37 -12.97
N CYS A 98 -0.25 -0.31 -12.43
CA CYS A 98 -0.88 1.00 -12.27
C CYS A 98 -1.04 1.74 -13.60
N VAL A 99 -0.05 1.64 -14.50
CA VAL A 99 -0.02 2.35 -15.79
C VAL A 99 -0.84 1.64 -16.89
N ALA A 100 -1.04 0.32 -16.77
CA ALA A 100 -1.80 -0.48 -17.73
C ALA A 100 -3.18 0.07 -18.15
N PRO A 101 -4.10 0.48 -17.24
CA PRO A 101 -5.41 1.01 -17.64
C PRO A 101 -5.29 2.32 -18.43
N TYR A 102 -4.32 3.17 -18.11
CA TYR A 102 -4.08 4.42 -18.82
C TYR A 102 -3.56 4.17 -20.24
N VAL A 103 -2.64 3.23 -20.40
CA VAL A 103 -2.11 2.84 -21.72
C VAL A 103 -3.21 2.21 -22.58
N LYS A 104 -4.10 1.40 -22.01
CA LYS A 104 -5.25 0.83 -22.73
C LYS A 104 -6.21 1.94 -23.20
N TYR A 105 -6.49 2.91 -22.33
CA TYR A 105 -7.36 4.04 -22.63
C TYR A 105 -6.79 4.98 -23.71
N THR A 106 -5.49 5.29 -23.69
CA THR A 106 -4.86 6.13 -24.73
C THR A 106 -4.79 5.42 -26.08
N ASN A 107 -4.47 4.12 -26.09
CA ASN A 107 -4.44 3.34 -27.34
C ASN A 107 -5.82 3.21 -27.99
N SER A 108 -6.90 3.00 -27.20
CA SER A 108 -8.25 2.94 -27.76
C SER A 108 -8.70 4.25 -28.42
N LYS A 109 -8.07 5.38 -28.03
CA LYS A 109 -8.36 6.71 -28.59
C LYS A 109 -7.52 7.03 -29.83
N MET A 110 -6.33 6.43 -29.99
CA MET A 110 -5.37 6.82 -31.03
C MET A 110 -5.35 5.92 -32.29
N SER A 111 -5.74 4.64 -32.26
CA SER A 111 -6.05 3.81 -33.47
C SER A 111 -6.37 2.33 -33.12
N PRO A 112 -7.26 1.64 -33.87
CA PRO A 112 -7.58 0.22 -33.69
C PRO A 112 -6.68 -0.75 -34.50
N LEU A 113 -5.57 -0.29 -35.08
CA LEU A 113 -4.67 -1.16 -35.85
C LEU A 113 -3.56 -1.72 -34.94
N ASN A 114 -3.66 -3.00 -34.59
CA ASN A 114 -2.61 -3.74 -33.89
C ASN A 114 -1.65 -4.42 -34.89
N PRO A 115 -0.52 -3.83 -35.31
CA PRO A 115 0.54 -4.61 -35.93
C PRO A 115 1.26 -5.42 -34.83
N VAL A 116 1.14 -6.74 -34.91
CA VAL A 116 1.89 -7.70 -34.10
C VAL A 116 3.37 -7.61 -34.51
N ILE A 117 4.25 -7.12 -33.63
CA ILE A 117 5.64 -6.78 -34.00
C ILE A 117 6.61 -7.97 -33.90
N SER A 118 6.32 -9.04 -33.15
CA SER A 118 7.22 -10.21 -33.12
C SER A 118 6.57 -11.45 -32.51
N ARG A 119 6.85 -12.61 -33.12
CA ARG A 119 6.48 -13.94 -32.65
C ARG A 119 7.79 -14.64 -32.27
N CYS A 120 8.20 -14.56 -31.01
CA CYS A 120 9.30 -15.37 -30.45
C CYS A 120 8.75 -16.28 -29.35
N CYS A 121 9.42 -17.39 -29.07
CA CYS A 121 8.92 -18.63 -28.47
C CYS A 121 8.27 -18.56 -27.06
N CYS A 122 8.03 -17.39 -26.49
CA CYS A 122 7.30 -17.18 -25.24
C CYS A 122 6.06 -16.25 -25.36
N GLY A 123 5.60 -15.95 -26.58
CA GLY A 123 4.33 -15.25 -26.82
C GLY A 123 4.48 -13.98 -27.66
N ALA A 124 3.39 -13.53 -28.27
CA ALA A 124 3.37 -12.25 -28.99
C ALA A 124 3.36 -11.10 -27.97
N LEU A 125 4.51 -10.44 -27.77
CA LEU A 125 4.54 -9.18 -27.03
C LEU A 125 3.81 -8.12 -27.86
N ILE A 126 2.61 -7.78 -27.40
CA ILE A 126 1.81 -6.71 -28.00
C ILE A 126 2.60 -5.41 -27.78
N ARG A 127 2.67 -4.54 -28.80
CA ARG A 127 3.39 -3.24 -28.75
C ARG A 127 3.11 -2.45 -27.47
N THR A 128 1.89 -2.54 -26.95
CA THR A 128 1.44 -1.91 -25.71
C THR A 128 2.09 -2.50 -24.45
N GLN A 129 2.29 -3.81 -24.39
CA GLN A 129 3.01 -4.48 -23.29
C GLN A 129 4.49 -4.12 -23.30
N ALA A 130 5.13 -4.07 -24.47
CA ALA A 130 6.52 -3.65 -24.59
C ALA A 130 6.73 -2.20 -24.10
N MET A 131 5.84 -1.27 -24.49
CA MET A 131 5.89 0.11 -24.01
C MET A 131 5.74 0.21 -22.49
N LEU A 132 4.83 -0.58 -21.90
CA LEU A 132 4.61 -0.62 -20.46
C LEU A 132 5.85 -1.12 -19.69
N VAL A 133 6.49 -2.18 -20.20
CA VAL A 133 7.73 -2.72 -19.62
C VAL A 133 8.87 -1.70 -19.72
N ILE A 134 9.02 -1.04 -20.86
CA ILE A 134 10.07 -0.01 -21.05
C ILE A 134 9.87 1.16 -20.08
N ILE A 135 8.65 1.67 -19.93
CA ILE A 135 8.35 2.78 -19.03
C ILE A 135 8.60 2.39 -17.56
N SER A 136 8.10 1.23 -17.13
CA SER A 136 8.25 0.77 -15.74
C SER A 136 9.70 0.48 -15.37
N VAL A 137 10.43 -0.27 -16.22
CA VAL A 137 11.85 -0.55 -16.01
C VAL A 137 12.69 0.72 -16.07
N GLY A 138 12.38 1.63 -17.01
CA GLY A 138 13.06 2.92 -17.14
C GLY A 138 12.92 3.79 -15.88
N MET A 139 11.72 3.86 -15.30
CA MET A 139 11.50 4.58 -14.03
C MET A 139 12.25 3.96 -12.84
N VAL A 140 12.26 2.64 -12.73
CA VAL A 140 13.02 1.94 -11.66
C VAL A 140 14.53 2.16 -11.84
N ALA A 141 15.04 2.10 -13.08
CA ALA A 141 16.44 2.39 -13.36
C ALA A 141 16.79 3.85 -13.02
N ALA A 142 15.91 4.81 -13.35
CA ALA A 142 16.08 6.21 -12.99
C ALA A 142 16.11 6.40 -11.47
N TRP A 143 15.28 5.69 -10.71
CA TRP A 143 15.30 5.69 -9.25
C TRP A 143 16.62 5.10 -8.70
N LEU A 144 17.08 3.97 -9.22
CA LEU A 144 18.34 3.35 -8.81
C LEU A 144 19.56 4.25 -9.09
N VAL A 145 19.54 5.06 -10.14
CA VAL A 145 20.63 5.99 -10.48
C VAL A 145 20.55 7.28 -9.66
N SER A 146 19.37 7.89 -9.58
CA SER A 146 19.18 9.22 -8.97
C SER A 146 19.00 9.20 -7.46
N GLY A 147 18.42 8.13 -6.90
CA GLY A 147 17.99 8.08 -5.50
C GLY A 147 17.00 9.19 -5.11
N HIS A 148 16.27 9.75 -6.08
CA HIS A 148 15.45 10.93 -5.83
C HIS A 148 14.18 10.56 -5.03
N TRP A 149 13.87 11.36 -4.00
CA TRP A 149 12.74 11.11 -3.10
C TRP A 149 11.38 11.09 -3.83
N VAL A 150 11.21 11.91 -4.88
CA VAL A 150 9.98 11.91 -5.70
C VAL A 150 9.79 10.57 -6.40
N LEU A 151 10.85 10.04 -7.02
CA LEU A 151 10.79 8.74 -7.67
C LEU A 151 10.51 7.64 -6.64
N ASN A 152 11.19 7.70 -5.48
CA ASN A 152 10.94 6.77 -4.38
C ASN A 152 9.45 6.76 -3.96
N ASN A 153 8.84 7.94 -3.83
CA ASN A 153 7.43 8.06 -3.48
C ASN A 153 6.52 7.53 -4.58
N ILE A 154 6.80 7.82 -5.86
CA ILE A 154 6.01 7.29 -6.97
C ILE A 154 6.06 5.76 -6.99
N LEU A 155 7.24 5.16 -6.82
CA LEU A 155 7.41 3.71 -6.73
C LEU A 155 6.65 3.15 -5.52
N GLY A 156 6.77 3.77 -4.35
CA GLY A 156 6.10 3.31 -3.12
C GLY A 156 4.57 3.40 -3.22
N ILE A 157 4.04 4.48 -3.78
CA ILE A 157 2.61 4.61 -4.07
C ILE A 157 2.15 3.50 -5.01
N SER A 158 2.93 3.19 -6.06
CA SER A 158 2.58 2.12 -6.99
C SER A 158 2.55 0.75 -6.31
N ILE A 159 3.55 0.44 -5.46
CA ILE A 159 3.60 -0.80 -4.67
C ILE A 159 2.39 -0.90 -3.75
N CYS A 160 2.04 0.20 -3.06
CA CYS A 160 0.88 0.23 -2.16
C CYS A 160 -0.43 -0.05 -2.90
N ILE A 161 -0.65 0.60 -4.05
CA ILE A 161 -1.85 0.39 -4.87
C ILE A 161 -1.93 -1.04 -5.39
N ALA A 162 -0.81 -1.58 -5.89
CA ALA A 162 -0.76 -2.96 -6.38
C ALA A 162 -1.00 -3.97 -5.26
N PHE A 163 -0.37 -3.79 -4.09
CA PHE A 163 -0.55 -4.66 -2.93
C PHE A 163 -2.01 -4.73 -2.48
N VAL A 164 -2.66 -3.58 -2.28
CA VAL A 164 -4.09 -3.52 -1.89
C VAL A 164 -5.02 -4.11 -2.97
N SER A 165 -4.62 -4.05 -4.25
CA SER A 165 -5.41 -4.62 -5.34
C SER A 165 -5.29 -6.14 -5.46
N HIS A 166 -4.12 -6.70 -5.15
CA HIS A 166 -3.85 -8.14 -5.27
C HIS A 166 -4.23 -8.92 -4.02
N VAL A 167 -4.08 -8.33 -2.83
CA VAL A 167 -4.45 -8.96 -1.56
C VAL A 167 -5.90 -8.66 -1.24
N ARG A 168 -6.76 -9.68 -1.33
CA ARG A 168 -8.19 -9.57 -1.08
C ARG A 168 -8.55 -10.11 0.29
N LEU A 169 -9.28 -9.32 1.06
CA LEU A 169 -9.90 -9.75 2.30
C LEU A 169 -11.31 -10.25 1.96
N PRO A 170 -11.70 -11.48 2.34
CA PRO A 170 -13.02 -11.98 2.01
C PRO A 170 -14.10 -11.32 2.89
N ASN A 171 -13.79 -11.09 4.17
CA ASN A 171 -14.75 -10.67 5.20
C ASN A 171 -14.10 -9.68 6.18
N ILE A 172 -14.92 -8.84 6.85
CA ILE A 172 -14.39 -7.94 7.89
C ILE A 172 -13.85 -8.70 9.10
N LYS A 173 -14.28 -9.95 9.34
CA LYS A 173 -13.71 -10.80 10.40
C LYS A 173 -12.20 -10.99 10.23
N ILE A 174 -11.76 -11.35 9.02
CA ILE A 174 -10.33 -11.56 8.74
C ILE A 174 -9.59 -10.23 8.76
N CYS A 175 -10.22 -9.16 8.25
CA CYS A 175 -9.68 -7.81 8.33
C CYS A 175 -9.44 -7.36 9.78
N ALA A 176 -10.44 -7.51 10.65
CA ALA A 176 -10.36 -7.17 12.06
C ALA A 176 -9.30 -8.02 12.78
N LEU A 177 -9.23 -9.33 12.49
CA LEU A 177 -8.18 -10.19 13.03
C LEU A 177 -6.78 -9.71 12.63
N LEU A 178 -6.55 -9.47 11.34
CA LEU A 178 -5.27 -8.96 10.83
C LEU A 178 -4.88 -7.62 11.49
N LEU A 179 -5.82 -6.67 11.52
CA LEU A 179 -5.62 -5.34 12.13
C LEU A 179 -5.29 -5.46 13.63
N MET A 180 -6.00 -6.32 14.36
CA MET A 180 -5.74 -6.54 15.78
C MET A 180 -4.38 -7.20 16.03
N CYS A 181 -3.97 -8.16 15.21
CA CYS A 181 -2.65 -8.77 15.36
C CYS A 181 -1.52 -7.78 15.00
N LEU A 182 -1.70 -6.96 13.97
CA LEU A 182 -0.74 -5.91 13.60
C LEU A 182 -0.70 -4.77 14.62
N PHE A 183 -1.82 -4.45 15.27
CA PHE A 183 -1.88 -3.53 16.40
C PHE A 183 -0.99 -4.00 17.55
N VAL A 184 -1.10 -5.27 17.95
CA VAL A 184 -0.27 -5.85 19.01
C VAL A 184 1.20 -5.91 18.58
N TYR A 185 1.47 -6.27 17.33
CA TYR A 185 2.82 -6.28 16.76
C TYR A 185 3.51 -4.92 16.88
N ASP A 186 2.83 -3.84 16.50
CA ASP A 186 3.40 -2.49 16.49
C ASP A 186 3.73 -2.02 17.92
N ILE A 187 2.82 -2.25 18.87
CA ILE A 187 3.06 -1.97 20.30
C ILE A 187 4.27 -2.74 20.82
N PHE A 188 4.36 -4.03 20.51
CA PHE A 188 5.48 -4.86 20.95
C PHE A 188 6.82 -4.34 20.41
N TRP A 189 6.91 -4.11 19.09
CA TRP A 189 8.18 -3.73 18.47
C TRP A 189 8.59 -2.29 18.76
N VAL A 190 7.65 -1.37 18.99
CA VAL A 190 7.97 0.02 19.31
C VAL A 190 8.30 0.22 20.79
N PHE A 191 7.57 -0.39 21.73
CA PHE A 191 7.77 -0.13 23.16
C PHE A 191 8.53 -1.21 23.92
N PHE A 192 8.40 -2.48 23.53
CA PHE A 192 8.98 -3.59 24.29
C PHE A 192 10.32 -4.06 23.73
N SER A 193 10.61 -3.84 22.45
CA SER A 193 11.83 -4.37 21.81
C SER A 193 13.13 -3.90 22.48
N GLU A 194 13.21 -2.65 22.91
CA GLU A 194 14.36 -2.10 23.63
C GLU A 194 14.68 -2.85 24.91
N ARG A 195 13.65 -3.31 25.65
CA ARG A 195 13.84 -4.04 26.91
C ARG A 195 14.48 -5.41 26.70
N PHE A 196 14.20 -6.07 25.58
CA PHE A 196 14.67 -7.42 25.28
C PHE A 196 16.00 -7.43 24.51
N PHE A 197 16.18 -6.50 23.56
CA PHE A 197 17.32 -6.49 22.64
C PHE A 197 18.35 -5.40 22.95
N GLY A 198 18.08 -4.51 23.91
CA GLY A 198 18.95 -3.39 24.29
C GLY A 198 18.84 -2.16 23.40
N GLU A 199 18.19 -2.27 22.23
CA GLU A 199 17.90 -1.18 21.30
C GLU A 199 16.51 -1.32 20.69
N ASN A 200 15.93 -0.20 20.23
CA ASN A 200 14.65 -0.19 19.53
C ASN A 200 14.80 -0.74 18.11
N VAL A 201 14.60 -2.06 17.97
CA VAL A 201 14.87 -2.82 16.75
C VAL A 201 14.14 -2.23 15.53
N MET A 202 12.86 -1.85 15.68
CA MET A 202 12.08 -1.25 14.59
C MET A 202 12.66 0.09 14.10
N VAL A 203 13.19 0.90 15.01
CA VAL A 203 13.74 2.23 14.71
C VAL A 203 15.14 2.09 14.12
N SER A 204 15.98 1.22 14.68
CA SER A 204 17.30 0.91 14.14
C SER A 204 17.19 0.39 12.72
N VAL A 205 16.23 -0.47 12.43
CA VAL A 205 15.99 -1.00 11.08
C VAL A 205 15.40 0.06 10.13
N ALA A 206 14.46 0.89 10.58
CA ALA A 206 13.81 1.90 9.73
C ALA A 206 14.72 3.08 9.34
N THR A 207 15.72 3.38 10.18
CA THR A 207 16.70 4.46 9.96
C THR A 207 17.89 4.02 9.11
N GLN A 208 18.12 2.72 8.94
CA GLN A 208 19.18 2.20 8.10
C GLN A 208 18.82 2.34 6.60
N GLN A 209 19.72 2.94 5.83
CA GLN A 209 19.58 3.07 4.37
C GLN A 209 20.31 1.93 3.66
N ALA A 210 19.68 1.37 2.63
CA ALA A 210 20.26 0.27 1.86
C ALA A 210 21.45 0.74 1.01
N SER A 211 22.45 -0.12 0.86
CA SER A 211 23.55 0.11 -0.09
C SER A 211 23.04 -0.01 -1.53
N ASN A 212 23.35 0.97 -2.38
CA ASN A 212 22.90 0.93 -3.76
C ASN A 212 23.68 -0.13 -4.58
N PRO A 213 23.01 -1.16 -5.15
CA PRO A 213 23.69 -2.18 -5.97
C PRO A 213 24.33 -1.59 -7.23
N MET A 214 23.76 -0.51 -7.80
CA MET A 214 24.32 0.15 -8.98
C MET A 214 25.66 0.82 -8.72
N HIS A 215 25.89 1.33 -7.51
CA HIS A 215 27.19 1.85 -7.12
C HIS A 215 28.23 0.71 -7.00
N THR A 216 27.86 -0.46 -6.46
CA THR A 216 28.75 -1.63 -6.38
C THR A 216 29.14 -2.15 -7.76
N VAL A 217 28.18 -2.26 -8.68
CA VAL A 217 28.41 -2.68 -10.06
C VAL A 217 29.25 -1.65 -10.81
N ALA A 218 28.97 -0.36 -10.65
CA ALA A 218 29.74 0.73 -11.27
C ALA A 218 31.22 0.71 -10.84
N ASN A 219 31.48 0.48 -9.55
CA ASN A 219 32.85 0.37 -9.02
C ASN A 219 33.55 -0.89 -9.55
N SER A 220 32.84 -2.00 -9.69
CA SER A 220 33.40 -3.24 -10.24
C SER A 220 33.75 -3.10 -11.73
N LEU A 221 33.01 -2.26 -12.48
CA LEU A 221 33.21 -2.03 -13.91
C LEU A 221 34.08 -0.80 -14.25
N ASN A 222 34.60 -0.08 -13.25
CA ASN A 222 35.42 1.13 -13.42
C ASN A 222 34.85 2.17 -14.41
N LEU A 223 33.52 2.33 -14.48
CA LEU A 223 32.88 3.20 -15.48
C LEU A 223 33.04 4.69 -15.09
N PRO A 224 33.75 5.53 -15.88
CA PRO A 224 34.13 6.88 -15.50
C PRO A 224 32.97 7.89 -15.42
N GLY A 225 31.77 7.54 -15.87
CA GLY A 225 30.56 8.38 -15.80
C GLY A 225 29.57 8.05 -14.66
N LEU A 226 29.72 6.91 -13.97
CA LEU A 226 28.77 6.47 -12.93
C LEU A 226 29.17 6.86 -11.50
N LYS A 227 30.23 7.66 -11.31
CA LYS A 227 30.69 8.14 -9.99
C LYS A 227 29.70 9.08 -9.28
N SER A 228 28.70 9.60 -10.00
CA SER A 228 27.64 10.45 -9.45
C SER A 228 26.44 9.68 -8.90
N ILE A 229 26.47 8.34 -8.89
CA ILE A 229 25.40 7.51 -8.32
C ILE A 229 25.42 7.60 -6.79
N THR A 230 24.24 7.67 -6.20
CA THR A 230 24.06 7.70 -4.75
C THR A 230 24.54 6.39 -4.10
N LYS A 231 25.38 6.50 -3.06
CA LYS A 231 25.91 5.35 -2.30
C LYS A 231 24.85 4.67 -1.46
N LYS A 232 23.95 5.47 -0.89
CA LYS A 232 22.84 5.03 -0.04
C LYS A 232 21.53 5.31 -0.76
N LEU A 233 20.61 4.36 -0.64
CA LEU A 233 19.32 4.38 -1.30
C LEU A 233 18.22 4.12 -0.27
N ASP A 234 17.28 5.05 -0.17
CA ASP A 234 16.03 4.80 0.54
C ASP A 234 15.12 3.93 -0.33
N LEU A 235 14.54 2.90 0.29
CA LEU A 235 13.67 1.95 -0.38
C LEU A 235 12.23 2.49 -0.46
N PRO A 236 11.48 2.20 -1.55
CA PRO A 236 10.10 2.63 -1.73
C PRO A 236 9.10 1.81 -0.90
N VAL A 237 9.51 1.45 0.31
CA VAL A 237 8.70 0.82 1.36
C VAL A 237 8.26 1.86 2.40
N LYS A 238 8.76 3.09 2.28
CA LYS A 238 8.33 4.28 3.04
C LYS A 238 8.23 5.49 2.11
N LEU A 239 7.24 6.36 2.36
CA LEU A 239 7.16 7.66 1.70
C LEU A 239 8.03 8.67 2.45
N LEU A 240 8.71 9.53 1.69
CA LEU A 240 9.65 10.53 2.21
C LEU A 240 9.21 11.91 1.75
N PHE A 241 9.00 12.82 2.69
CA PHE A 241 8.73 14.22 2.40
C PHE A 241 9.75 15.11 3.12
N PRO A 242 10.41 16.05 2.44
CA PRO A 242 11.30 16.98 3.10
C PRO A 242 10.49 17.85 4.06
N ARG A 243 11.00 18.06 5.29
CA ARG A 243 10.28 18.82 6.32
C ARG A 243 10.01 20.28 5.90
N HIS A 244 10.94 20.89 5.16
CA HIS A 244 10.79 22.22 4.57
C HIS A 244 10.52 22.11 3.05
N LEU A 245 9.25 21.99 2.68
CA LEU A 245 8.82 21.86 1.27
C LEU A 245 9.06 23.15 0.45
N PHE A 246 9.06 24.31 1.10
CA PHE A 246 9.16 25.65 0.47
C PHE A 246 10.44 26.43 0.89
N GLY A 247 11.38 25.78 1.57
CA GLY A 247 12.64 26.37 2.03
C GLY A 247 13.84 26.05 1.13
N GLU A 248 15.04 26.47 1.55
CA GLU A 248 16.32 26.36 0.84
C GLU A 248 16.56 25.03 0.10
N PRO A 249 17.33 25.06 -1.02
CA PRO A 249 17.59 23.87 -1.82
C PRO A 249 18.18 22.76 -0.96
N VAL A 250 17.56 21.59 -1.04
CA VAL A 250 17.84 20.34 -0.31
C VAL A 250 19.36 20.11 -0.14
N GLY A 251 19.90 20.61 0.97
CA GLY A 251 21.21 20.27 1.48
C GLY A 251 21.19 18.84 2.03
N SER A 252 22.35 18.18 2.06
CA SER A 252 22.52 16.76 2.36
C SER A 252 22.00 16.26 3.74
N ASN A 253 21.44 17.14 4.57
CA ASN A 253 21.03 16.88 5.95
C ASN A 253 19.55 17.26 6.22
N GLY A 254 18.71 17.29 5.18
CA GLY A 254 17.27 17.55 5.37
C GLY A 254 16.61 16.43 6.17
N GLU A 255 16.02 16.74 7.32
CA GLU A 255 15.13 15.81 8.02
C GLU A 255 13.94 15.47 7.11
N PHE A 256 13.75 14.19 6.84
CA PHE A 256 12.60 13.69 6.10
C PHE A 256 11.51 13.24 7.07
N MET A 257 10.28 13.64 6.79
CA MET A 257 9.12 12.99 7.37
C MET A 257 8.91 11.67 6.63
N MET A 258 8.73 10.59 7.39
CA MET A 258 8.54 9.25 6.84
C MET A 258 7.19 8.67 7.24
N LEU A 259 6.55 7.98 6.30
CA LEU A 259 5.34 7.18 6.54
C LEU A 259 5.54 5.78 5.97
N GLY A 260 5.26 4.74 6.76
CA GLY A 260 5.40 3.36 6.33
C GLY A 260 4.35 2.99 5.28
N LEU A 261 4.74 2.16 4.30
CA LEU A 261 3.80 1.63 3.31
C LEU A 261 2.74 0.72 3.97
N GLY A 262 3.11 0.00 5.02
CA GLY A 262 2.18 -0.80 5.83
C GLY A 262 1.07 0.04 6.47
N ASP A 263 1.39 1.24 6.94
CA ASP A 263 0.44 2.14 7.60
C ASP A 263 -0.63 2.66 6.62
N MET A 264 -0.35 2.64 5.32
CA MET A 264 -1.32 2.96 4.27
C MET A 264 -2.01 1.71 3.74
N ALA A 265 -1.25 0.66 3.43
CA ALA A 265 -1.73 -0.55 2.79
C ALA A 265 -2.75 -1.31 3.67
N ILE A 266 -2.49 -1.40 4.98
CA ILE A 266 -3.33 -2.15 5.91
C ILE A 266 -4.72 -1.50 6.07
N PRO A 267 -4.84 -0.19 6.39
CA PRO A 267 -6.13 0.51 6.29
C PRO A 267 -6.71 0.53 4.87
N GLY A 268 -5.87 0.60 3.83
CA GLY A 268 -6.29 0.53 2.43
C GLY A 268 -7.06 -0.74 2.09
N MET A 269 -6.64 -1.89 2.63
CA MET A 269 -7.39 -3.15 2.46
C MET A 269 -8.75 -3.12 3.16
N LEU A 270 -8.87 -2.50 4.35
CA LEU A 270 -10.17 -2.30 5.00
C LEU A 270 -11.08 -1.42 4.13
N LEU A 271 -10.57 -0.30 3.62
CA LEU A 271 -11.32 0.59 2.74
C LEU A 271 -11.74 -0.11 1.44
N ALA A 272 -10.88 -0.94 0.86
CA ALA A 272 -11.19 -1.73 -0.33
C ALA A 272 -12.35 -2.70 -0.05
N LEU A 273 -12.27 -3.48 1.04
CA LEU A 273 -13.33 -4.42 1.44
C LEU A 273 -14.67 -3.72 1.63
N VAL A 274 -14.66 -2.59 2.34
CA VAL A 274 -15.84 -1.81 2.67
C VAL A 274 -16.44 -1.16 1.40
N LEU A 275 -15.59 -0.65 0.50
CA LEU A 275 -16.02 -0.10 -0.78
C LEU A 275 -16.62 -1.18 -1.70
N CYS A 276 -16.07 -2.39 -1.71
CA CYS A 276 -16.63 -3.51 -2.44
C CYS A 276 -17.99 -3.93 -1.87
N PHE A 277 -18.14 -3.92 -0.56
CA PHE A 277 -19.44 -4.14 0.10
C PHE A 277 -20.47 -3.07 -0.28
N ASP A 278 -20.12 -1.79 -0.17
CA ASP A 278 -20.97 -0.66 -0.60
C ASP A 278 -21.42 -0.81 -2.06
N HIS A 279 -20.53 -1.26 -2.94
CA HIS A 279 -20.83 -1.44 -4.36
C HIS A 279 -21.78 -2.60 -4.64
N ARG A 280 -21.57 -3.76 -3.99
CA ARG A 280 -22.43 -4.95 -4.15
C ARG A 280 -23.86 -4.65 -3.69
N LYS A 281 -23.98 -4.02 -2.52
CA LYS A 281 -25.28 -3.62 -1.97
C LYS A 281 -26.02 -2.61 -2.85
N GLY A 282 -25.30 -1.64 -3.41
CA GLY A 282 -25.88 -0.70 -4.38
C GLY A 282 -26.43 -1.39 -5.63
N ARG A 283 -25.75 -2.45 -6.10
CA ARG A 283 -26.20 -3.23 -7.27
C ARG A 283 -27.42 -4.10 -6.96
N ASP A 284 -27.45 -4.73 -5.79
CA ASP A 284 -28.58 -5.59 -5.40
C ASP A 284 -29.86 -4.76 -5.21
N PHE A 285 -29.73 -3.53 -4.68
CA PHE A 285 -30.84 -2.57 -4.60
C PHE A 285 -31.32 -2.07 -5.98
N ASP A 286 -30.40 -1.77 -6.90
CA ASP A 286 -30.72 -1.37 -8.28
C ASP A 286 -31.45 -2.50 -9.05
N MET A 287 -31.24 -3.77 -8.68
CA MET A 287 -31.92 -4.94 -9.26
C MET A 287 -33.33 -5.14 -8.68
N GLU A 288 -33.57 -4.80 -7.42
CA GLU A 288 -34.80 -5.20 -6.71
C GLU A 288 -35.96 -4.20 -6.78
N LEU A 289 -35.82 -2.86 -6.77
CA LEU A 289 -37.00 -1.96 -6.79
C LEU A 289 -36.78 -0.48 -7.13
N THR A 290 -37.71 0.02 -7.95
CA THR A 290 -38.02 1.40 -8.35
C THR A 290 -38.54 2.29 -7.19
N PHE A 291 -37.73 2.66 -6.18
CA PHE A 291 -38.08 3.72 -5.19
C PHE A 291 -36.85 4.50 -4.67
N PRO A 292 -36.97 5.78 -4.28
CA PRO A 292 -35.83 6.70 -4.17
C PRO A 292 -35.00 6.54 -2.88
N LYS A 293 -33.67 6.55 -3.09
CA LYS A 293 -32.53 6.86 -2.21
C LYS A 293 -32.83 7.26 -0.75
N GLY A 294 -32.50 6.36 0.18
CA GLY A 294 -31.96 6.78 1.47
C GLY A 294 -30.52 7.27 1.29
N ASN A 295 -30.25 8.54 1.58
CA ASN A 295 -28.91 9.15 1.64
C ASN A 295 -28.09 8.60 2.82
N GLY A 296 -27.86 7.28 2.86
CA GLY A 296 -26.88 6.70 3.76
C GLY A 296 -25.48 7.05 3.25
N THR A 297 -24.68 7.74 4.06
CA THR A 297 -23.24 7.86 3.81
C THR A 297 -22.66 6.47 3.64
N LYS A 298 -21.96 6.27 2.51
CA LYS A 298 -21.27 5.01 2.20
C LYS A 298 -20.22 4.71 3.26
N TYR A 299 -20.02 3.44 3.60
CA TYR A 299 -19.08 3.02 4.64
C TYR A 299 -17.64 3.49 4.36
N ILE A 300 -17.26 3.62 3.08
CA ILE A 300 -15.97 4.20 2.67
C ILE A 300 -15.68 5.56 3.31
N TRP A 301 -16.68 6.44 3.50
CA TRP A 301 -16.45 7.76 4.07
C TRP A 301 -16.16 7.72 5.57
N TYR A 302 -16.75 6.77 6.30
CA TYR A 302 -16.42 6.52 7.70
C TYR A 302 -15.00 5.98 7.84
N ALA A 303 -14.62 5.03 6.98
CA ALA A 303 -13.27 4.47 6.96
C ALA A 303 -12.20 5.51 6.57
N ALA A 304 -12.47 6.33 5.55
CA ALA A 304 -11.54 7.36 5.06
C ALA A 304 -11.35 8.52 6.05
N SER A 305 -12.45 9.02 6.65
CA SER A 305 -12.36 10.03 7.70
C SER A 305 -11.69 9.50 8.96
N GLY A 306 -11.97 8.25 9.34
CA GLY A 306 -11.30 7.53 10.40
C GLY A 306 -9.79 7.38 10.17
N TYR A 307 -9.38 7.08 8.94
CA TYR A 307 -7.97 7.00 8.56
C TYR A 307 -7.28 8.36 8.66
N ALA A 308 -7.89 9.41 8.13
CA ALA A 308 -7.35 10.77 8.22
C ALA A 308 -7.21 11.22 9.68
N ALA A 309 -8.22 10.97 10.52
CA ALA A 309 -8.19 11.30 11.95
C ALA A 309 -7.11 10.50 12.70
N GLY A 310 -6.96 9.21 12.40
CA GLY A 310 -5.92 8.36 12.99
C GLY A 310 -4.50 8.81 12.60
N LEU A 311 -4.31 9.22 11.35
CA LEU A 311 -3.02 9.71 10.87
C LEU A 311 -2.66 11.05 11.52
N VAL A 312 -3.62 11.95 11.65
CA VAL A 312 -3.46 13.20 12.42
C VAL A 312 -3.09 12.89 13.87
N ALA A 313 -3.78 11.95 14.52
CA ALA A 313 -3.48 11.54 15.88
C ALA A 313 -2.09 10.92 16.03
N ALA A 314 -1.67 10.05 15.10
CA ALA A 314 -0.35 9.44 15.10
C ALA A 314 0.78 10.48 14.96
N LEU A 315 0.61 11.42 14.02
CA LEU A 315 1.56 12.52 13.82
C LEU A 315 1.60 13.47 15.03
N ALA A 316 0.43 13.82 15.58
CA ALA A 316 0.33 14.64 16.79
C ALA A 316 1.02 13.97 17.98
N ALA A 317 0.81 12.67 18.18
CA ALA A 317 1.49 11.90 19.22
C ALA A 317 3.00 11.86 19.02
N GLY A 318 3.49 11.65 17.79
CA GLY A 318 4.92 11.67 17.48
C GLY A 318 5.58 13.02 17.79
N VAL A 319 4.91 14.13 17.43
CA VAL A 319 5.40 15.49 17.71
C VAL A 319 5.39 15.80 19.21
N LEU A 320 4.34 15.40 19.94
CA LEU A 320 4.19 15.65 21.38
C LEU A 320 5.18 14.84 22.22
N THR A 321 5.37 13.57 21.87
CA THR A 321 6.17 12.62 22.68
C THR A 321 7.65 12.62 22.31
N ARG A 322 8.03 13.21 21.17
CA ARG A 322 9.41 13.21 20.62
C ARG A 322 10.06 11.83 20.59
N SER A 323 9.26 10.78 20.53
CA SER A 323 9.68 9.38 20.50
C SER A 323 8.98 8.67 19.34
N PRO A 324 9.56 7.57 18.83
CA PRO A 324 8.89 6.71 17.86
C PRO A 324 7.58 6.19 18.46
N GLN A 325 6.47 6.41 17.74
CA GLN A 325 5.13 5.97 18.15
C GLN A 325 4.64 4.89 17.18
N PRO A 326 3.95 3.85 17.69
CA PRO A 326 3.30 2.86 16.83
C PRO A 326 2.14 3.52 16.07
N ALA A 327 2.22 3.61 14.75
CA ALA A 327 1.21 4.26 13.93
C ALA A 327 -0.12 3.49 13.96
N LEU A 328 -0.06 2.16 13.97
CA LEU A 328 -1.26 1.30 13.96
C LEU A 328 -2.05 1.39 15.27
N LEU A 329 -1.42 1.82 16.37
CA LEU A 329 -2.10 2.12 17.63
C LEU A 329 -3.22 3.15 17.46
N TYR A 330 -3.01 4.14 16.58
CA TYR A 330 -3.98 5.20 16.31
C TYR A 330 -4.87 4.86 15.11
N LEU A 331 -4.29 4.29 14.05
CA LEU A 331 -5.00 4.01 12.80
C LEU A 331 -6.04 2.89 12.91
N VAL A 332 -5.73 1.81 13.64
CA VAL A 332 -6.64 0.65 13.75
C VAL A 332 -7.96 1.03 14.44
N PRO A 333 -7.97 1.60 15.66
CA PRO A 333 -9.23 1.98 16.31
C PRO A 333 -9.96 3.08 15.55
N SER A 334 -9.24 4.03 14.95
CA SER A 334 -9.86 5.14 14.22
C SER A 334 -10.49 4.72 12.89
N THR A 335 -10.02 3.64 12.24
CA THR A 335 -10.58 3.16 10.97
C THR A 335 -11.60 2.04 11.16
N LEU A 336 -11.26 1.02 11.97
CA LEU A 336 -12.14 -0.13 12.21
C LEU A 336 -13.32 0.24 13.10
N GLY A 337 -13.11 1.09 14.11
CA GLY A 337 -14.13 1.49 15.07
C GLY A 337 -15.36 2.14 14.41
N PRO A 338 -15.20 3.24 13.63
CA PRO A 338 -16.31 3.87 12.94
C PRO A 338 -17.05 2.95 11.97
N VAL A 339 -16.32 2.08 11.25
CA VAL A 339 -16.94 1.12 10.32
C VAL A 339 -17.76 0.08 11.09
N ALA A 340 -17.21 -0.50 12.16
CA ALA A 340 -17.91 -1.47 12.99
C ALA A 340 -19.13 -0.85 13.68
N PHE A 341 -19.01 0.38 14.19
CA PHE A 341 -20.10 1.11 14.81
C PHE A 341 -21.22 1.45 13.80
N ALA A 342 -20.85 1.92 12.60
CA ALA A 342 -21.83 2.16 11.53
C ALA A 342 -22.53 0.86 11.11
N ALA A 343 -21.80 -0.26 11.02
CA ALA A 343 -22.37 -1.56 10.65
C ALA A 343 -23.29 -2.11 11.74
N TRP A 344 -22.97 -1.87 13.01
CA TRP A 344 -23.80 -2.25 14.14
C TRP A 344 -25.10 -1.43 14.20
N THR A 345 -25.01 -0.11 14.06
CA THR A 345 -26.19 0.77 14.05
C THR A 345 -27.14 0.49 12.88
N ARG A 346 -26.60 0.01 11.75
CA ARG A 346 -27.39 -0.40 10.57
C ARG A 346 -27.86 -1.86 10.61
N SER A 347 -27.50 -2.64 11.64
CA SER A 347 -27.78 -4.08 11.74
C SER A 347 -27.22 -4.92 10.58
N GLU A 348 -26.21 -4.42 9.88
CA GLU A 348 -25.55 -5.06 8.72
C GLU A 348 -24.26 -5.78 9.12
N LEU A 349 -23.87 -5.69 10.39
CA LEU A 349 -22.61 -6.25 10.90
C LEU A 349 -22.48 -7.74 10.60
N ASN A 350 -23.56 -8.52 10.74
CA ASN A 350 -23.52 -9.96 10.48
C ASN A 350 -23.20 -10.27 9.01
N GLU A 351 -23.76 -9.52 8.08
CA GLU A 351 -23.52 -9.68 6.64
C GLU A 351 -22.05 -9.35 6.30
N LEU A 352 -21.54 -8.25 6.86
CA LEU A 352 -20.15 -7.83 6.68
C LEU A 352 -19.15 -8.81 7.33
N TRP A 353 -19.55 -9.43 8.46
CA TRP A 353 -18.76 -10.40 9.23
C TRP A 353 -18.63 -11.76 8.57
N THR A 354 -19.72 -12.29 8.02
CA THR A 354 -19.73 -13.59 7.32
C THR A 354 -19.21 -13.49 5.90
N GLY A 355 -19.21 -12.29 5.31
CA GLY A 355 -18.87 -12.07 3.92
C GLY A 355 -19.96 -12.50 2.94
N PRO A 356 -19.70 -12.40 1.63
CA PRO A 356 -20.65 -12.83 0.61
C PRO A 356 -21.01 -14.31 0.81
N ARG A 357 -22.32 -14.61 0.84
CA ARG A 357 -22.77 -16.01 0.85
C ARG A 357 -22.29 -16.66 -0.45
N PRO A 358 -21.76 -17.89 -0.41
CA PRO A 358 -21.46 -18.61 -1.64
C PRO A 358 -22.74 -18.69 -2.45
N VAL A 359 -22.70 -18.13 -3.66
CA VAL A 359 -23.76 -18.34 -4.65
C VAL A 359 -23.73 -19.83 -4.94
N VAL A 360 -24.65 -20.59 -4.36
CA VAL A 360 -24.91 -21.97 -4.73
C VAL A 360 -25.30 -21.91 -6.20
N THR A 361 -24.30 -22.11 -7.06
CA THR A 361 -24.55 -22.20 -8.49
C THR A 361 -25.22 -23.56 -8.66
N ASP A 362 -26.46 -23.58 -9.16
CA ASP A 362 -27.29 -24.75 -9.43
C ASP A 362 -26.64 -25.83 -10.35
N LYS A 363 -25.36 -25.70 -10.69
CA LYS A 363 -24.58 -26.70 -11.41
C LYS A 363 -24.34 -28.00 -10.64
N VAL A 364 -24.56 -28.02 -9.32
CA VAL A 364 -24.49 -29.28 -8.54
C VAL A 364 -25.80 -30.07 -8.60
N ARG A 365 -26.94 -29.43 -8.87
CA ARG A 365 -28.23 -30.14 -9.03
C ARG A 365 -28.40 -30.84 -10.38
N LEU A 366 -27.62 -30.49 -11.39
CA LEU A 366 -27.68 -31.11 -12.73
C LEU A 366 -26.72 -32.30 -12.90
N LEU A 367 -25.94 -32.64 -11.89
CA LEU A 367 -25.06 -33.83 -11.88
C LEU A 367 -25.59 -34.96 -10.98
N GLU A 368 -26.71 -34.75 -10.30
CA GLU A 368 -27.36 -35.75 -9.42
C GLU A 368 -28.78 -36.15 -9.87
N VAL A 369 -29.17 -35.88 -11.11
CA VAL A 369 -30.46 -36.36 -11.68
C VAL A 369 -30.24 -37.36 -12.79
#